data_AF-A0A7C7R061-F1
#
_entry.id   AF-A0A7C7R061-F1
#
_cell.length_a   1.000
_cell.length_b   1.000
_cell.length_c   1.000
_cell.angle_alpha   90.00
_cell.angle_beta   90.00
_cell.angle_gamma   90.00
#
_symmetry.space_group_name_H-M   'P 1'
#
loop_
_entity.id
_entity.type
_entity.pdbx_description
1 polymer ?
#
loop_
_entity_poly.entity_id
_entity_poly.type
_entity_poly.pdbx_seq_one_letter_code
_entity_poly.pdbx_strand_id
1 'polypeptide(L)'
;MKIAALEVHGYGVWSELKLADLSEGLNVFFGPNEAGKTTLLEWVRAMFYGFSPKRARYMAPRRRGRAGGRLWVIGADGPVEIRRHVAADGRGEERLELFGPDGRGAGEVTLSSLLAGVDEA
;
A
#
# COMPACT_ATOMS: atom_id res chain seq x y z
N MET A 1 1.91 -4.67 -14.36
CA MET A 1 1.42 -3.69 -13.35
C MET A 1 2.49 -2.62 -13.14
N LYS A 2 2.09 -1.35 -13.03
CA LYS A 2 2.96 -0.20 -12.67
C LYS A 2 2.38 0.52 -11.46
N ILE A 3 3.21 0.91 -10.48
CA ILE A 3 2.79 1.79 -9.39
C ILE A 3 2.95 3.24 -9.85
N ALA A 4 1.88 4.04 -9.80
CA ALA A 4 1.86 5.42 -10.28
C ALA A 4 1.99 6.44 -9.15
N ALA A 5 1.33 6.19 -8.01
CA ALA A 5 1.35 7.07 -6.85
C ALA A 5 1.04 6.29 -5.58
N LEU A 6 1.42 6.83 -4.44
CA LEU A 6 1.07 6.30 -3.12
C LEU A 6 0.80 7.40 -2.10
N GLU A 7 -0.09 7.09 -1.16
CA GLU A 7 -0.41 7.93 -0.01
C GLU A 7 -0.44 7.05 1.25
N VAL A 8 0.53 7.24 2.14
CA VAL A 8 0.62 6.55 3.43
C VAL A 8 -0.08 7.39 4.49
N HIS A 9 -1.24 6.95 4.96
CA HIS A 9 -1.94 7.63 6.07
C HIS A 9 -1.19 7.37 7.39
N GLY A 10 -0.72 6.13 7.61
CA GLY A 10 0.11 5.79 8.77
C GLY A 10 0.78 4.42 8.65
N TYR A 11 2.11 4.37 8.81
CA TYR A 11 2.87 3.11 8.88
C TYR A 11 4.30 3.36 9.40
N GLY A 12 4.61 2.86 10.60
CA GLY A 12 5.90 3.08 11.25
C GLY A 12 6.20 4.56 11.43
N VAL A 13 7.32 5.03 10.86
CA VAL A 13 7.73 6.43 10.90
C VAL A 13 6.86 7.34 10.02
N TRP A 14 6.25 6.79 8.96
CA TRP A 14 5.47 7.56 7.98
C TRP A 14 4.05 7.88 8.48
N SER A 15 3.63 9.12 8.24
CA SER A 15 2.27 9.62 8.43
C SER A 15 2.03 10.72 7.41
N GLU A 16 0.90 10.64 6.71
CA GLU A 16 0.52 11.58 5.63
C GLU A 16 1.59 11.74 4.52
N LEU A 17 2.38 10.68 4.24
CA LEU A 17 3.35 10.71 3.14
C LEU A 17 2.60 10.60 1.81
N LYS A 18 2.83 11.55 0.91
CA LYS A 18 2.29 11.55 -0.45
C LYS A 18 3.43 11.54 -1.44
N LEU A 19 3.43 10.55 -2.33
CA LEU A 19 4.34 10.48 -3.47
C LEU A 19 3.51 10.28 -4.73
N ALA A 20 3.50 11.31 -5.56
CA ALA A 20 2.86 11.30 -6.87
C ALA A 20 3.92 11.16 -7.97
N ASP A 21 3.46 10.90 -9.20
CA ASP A 21 4.26 10.97 -10.42
C ASP A 21 5.51 10.08 -10.41
N LEU A 22 5.38 8.85 -9.90
CA LEU A 22 6.44 7.85 -10.01
C LEU A 22 6.76 7.61 -11.49
N SER A 23 8.03 7.76 -11.82
CA SER A 23 8.52 7.74 -13.19
C SER A 23 8.40 6.34 -13.80
N GLU A 24 8.41 6.28 -15.12
CA GLU A 24 8.63 5.01 -15.81
C GLU A 24 10.06 4.52 -15.61
N GLY A 25 10.22 3.20 -15.52
CA GLY A 25 11.51 2.59 -15.26
C GLY A 25 11.93 2.67 -13.78
N LEU A 26 13.20 2.99 -13.55
CA LEU A 26 13.83 2.89 -12.23
C LEU A 26 13.53 4.11 -11.37
N ASN A 27 12.86 3.89 -10.24
CA ASN A 27 12.65 4.89 -9.19
C ASN A 27 13.56 4.54 -8.00
N VAL A 28 14.41 5.48 -7.56
CA VAL A 28 15.37 5.27 -6.46
C VAL A 28 14.95 6.05 -5.22
N PHE A 29 14.62 5.33 -4.14
CA PHE A 29 14.38 5.90 -2.82
C PHE A 29 15.66 5.80 -1.97
N PHE A 30 16.28 6.94 -1.67
CA PHE A 30 17.55 7.00 -0.94
C PHE A 30 17.47 7.90 0.31
N GLY A 31 18.40 7.70 1.23
CA GLY A 31 18.48 8.44 2.49
C GLY A 31 19.27 7.69 3.55
N PRO A 32 19.52 8.30 4.72
CA PRO A 32 20.25 7.67 5.83
C PRO A 32 19.62 6.37 6.33
N ASN A 33 20.37 5.59 7.12
CA ASN A 33 19.78 4.51 7.91
C ASN A 33 18.63 5.05 8.76
N GLU A 34 17.62 4.22 8.99
CA GLU A 34 16.42 4.57 9.77
C GLU A 34 15.52 5.65 9.15
N ALA A 35 15.84 6.17 7.96
CA ALA A 35 14.98 7.12 7.23
C ALA A 35 13.63 6.54 6.74
N GLY A 36 13.27 5.31 7.12
CA GLY A 36 11.97 4.71 6.77
C GLY A 36 11.91 4.02 5.41
N LYS A 37 13.03 3.82 4.71
CA LYS A 37 13.08 3.16 3.37
C LYS A 37 12.51 1.73 3.41
N THR A 38 13.02 0.88 4.30
CA THR A 38 12.50 -0.48 4.50
C THR A 38 11.04 -0.46 4.96
N THR A 39 10.67 0.50 5.80
CA THR A 39 9.28 0.69 6.26
C THR A 39 8.34 0.99 5.10
N LEU A 40 8.76 1.82 4.13
CA LEU A 40 7.97 2.12 2.93
C LEU A 40 7.82 0.88 2.03
N LEU A 41 8.89 0.11 1.82
CA LEU A 41 8.82 -1.14 1.08
C LEU A 41 7.82 -2.12 1.72
N GLU A 42 7.86 -2.28 3.04
CA GLU A 42 6.95 -3.15 3.78
C GLU A 42 5.51 -2.66 3.75
N TRP A 43 5.30 -1.34 3.74
CA TRP A 43 3.99 -0.74 3.50
C TRP A 43 3.46 -1.09 2.10
N VAL A 44 4.28 -0.95 1.04
CA VAL A 44 3.86 -1.33 -0.33
C VAL A 44 3.48 -2.80 -0.37
N ARG A 45 4.28 -3.69 0.23
CA ARG A 45 3.92 -5.11 0.32
C ARG A 45 2.63 -5.32 1.12
N ALA A 46 2.40 -4.57 2.19
CA ALA A 46 1.15 -4.66 2.95
C ALA A 46 -0.07 -4.26 2.11
N MET A 47 0.05 -3.26 1.23
CA MET A 47 -1.04 -2.85 0.33
C MET A 47 -1.45 -3.98 -0.62
N PHE A 48 -0.50 -4.78 -1.11
CA PHE A 48 -0.76 -5.89 -2.01
C PHE A 48 -1.14 -7.20 -1.29
N TYR A 49 -0.51 -7.50 -0.15
CA TYR A 49 -0.58 -8.83 0.46
C TYR A 49 -1.17 -8.85 1.87
N GLY A 50 -1.55 -7.69 2.39
CA GLY A 50 -2.18 -7.56 3.70
C GLY A 50 -1.21 -7.44 4.86
N PHE A 51 -1.78 -7.31 6.06
CA PHE A 51 -1.02 -7.04 7.28
C PHE A 51 -0.69 -8.31 8.06
N SER A 52 0.23 -9.10 7.51
CA SER A 52 0.75 -10.31 8.17
C SER A 52 1.36 -10.05 9.57
N PRO A 53 1.42 -11.03 10.48
CA PRO A 53 2.06 -10.87 11.80
C PRO A 53 3.51 -10.35 11.76
N LYS A 54 4.31 -10.76 10.76
CA LYS A 54 5.69 -10.25 10.56
C LYS A 54 5.77 -8.73 10.35
N ARG A 55 4.68 -8.11 9.90
CA ARG A 55 4.58 -6.67 9.65
C ARG A 55 4.14 -5.87 10.87
N ALA A 56 3.67 -6.52 11.94
CA ALA A 56 3.29 -5.84 13.17
C ALA A 56 4.45 -5.02 13.77
N ARG A 57 5.70 -5.43 13.54
CA ARG A 57 6.91 -4.68 13.95
C ARG A 57 7.06 -3.31 13.29
N TYR A 58 6.44 -3.10 12.12
CA TYR A 58 6.46 -1.83 11.40
C TYR A 58 5.25 -0.96 11.71
N MET A 59 4.30 -1.46 12.50
CA MET A 59 3.12 -0.71 12.89
C MET A 59 3.45 0.17 14.09
N ALA A 60 2.70 1.25 14.24
CA ALA A 60 2.95 2.25 15.27
C ALA A 60 1.87 2.12 16.36
N PRO A 61 1.98 1.18 17.32
CA PRO A 61 0.93 0.89 18.30
C PRO A 61 0.58 2.07 19.21
N ARG A 62 1.44 3.11 19.27
CA ARG A 62 1.19 4.35 20.03
C ARG A 62 0.51 5.45 19.23
N ARG A 63 0.39 5.33 17.90
CA ARG A 63 -0.33 6.30 17.06
C ARG A 63 -1.81 5.91 17.03
N ARG A 64 -2.71 6.87 17.27
CA ARG A 64 -4.16 6.67 17.07
C ARG A 64 -4.47 6.70 15.58
N GLY A 65 -5.47 5.92 15.15
CA GLY A 65 -5.95 5.92 13.76
C GLY A 65 -5.83 4.55 13.09
N ARG A 66 -5.63 4.55 11.77
CA ARG A 66 -5.52 3.35 10.94
C ARG A 66 -4.14 3.28 10.28
N ALA A 67 -3.56 2.09 10.27
CA ALA A 67 -2.41 1.81 9.43
C ALA A 67 -2.85 1.55 7.99
N GLY A 68 -2.02 1.87 7.01
CA GLY A 68 -2.29 1.66 5.59
C GLY A 68 -2.38 2.96 4.80
N GLY A 69 -3.19 2.97 3.74
CA GLY A 69 -3.30 4.13 2.86
C GLY A 69 -3.90 3.80 1.51
N ARG A 70 -3.44 4.52 0.48
CA ARG A 70 -3.91 4.41 -0.90
C ARG A 70 -2.75 4.18 -1.84
N LEU A 71 -2.93 3.26 -2.79
CA LEU A 71 -1.95 2.92 -3.81
C LEU A 71 -2.61 2.96 -5.17
N TRP A 72 -2.10 3.80 -6.07
CA TRP A 72 -2.59 3.87 -7.44
C TRP A 72 -1.67 3.06 -8.34
N VAL A 73 -2.27 2.14 -9.07
CA VAL A 73 -1.56 1.26 -9.99
C VAL A 73 -2.21 1.27 -11.36
N ILE A 74 -1.42 0.96 -12.38
CA ILE A 74 -1.89 0.73 -13.75
C ILE A 74 -1.75 -0.78 -14.00
N GLY A 75 -2.90 -1.47 -14.02
CA GLY A 75 -3.03 -2.88 -14.35
C GLY A 75 -3.21 -3.11 -15.85
N ALA A 76 -3.41 -4.37 -16.25
CA ALA A 76 -3.69 -4.71 -17.65
C ALA A 76 -5.04 -4.14 -18.13
N ASP A 77 -6.04 -4.15 -17.24
CA ASP A 77 -7.40 -3.68 -17.51
C ASP A 77 -7.59 -2.17 -17.24
N GLY A 78 -6.50 -1.45 -16.96
CA GLY A 78 -6.51 -0.01 -16.71
C GLY A 78 -6.11 0.39 -15.28
N PRO A 79 -6.34 1.66 -14.90
CA PRO A 79 -5.94 2.19 -13.61
C PRO A 79 -6.84 1.66 -12.48
N VAL A 80 -6.23 1.36 -11.34
CA VAL A 80 -6.89 0.86 -10.14
C VAL A 80 -6.36 1.60 -8.92
N GLU A 81 -7.26 2.05 -8.05
CA GLU A 81 -6.92 2.53 -6.71
C GLU A 81 -7.14 1.40 -5.70
N ILE A 82 -6.09 1.06 -4.95
CA ILE A 82 -6.13 0.13 -3.83
C ILE A 82 -6.19 0.94 -2.54
N ARG A 83 -7.26 0.77 -1.75
CA ARG A 83 -7.34 1.27 -0.37
C ARG A 83 -7.27 0.09 0.57
N ARG A 84 -6.30 0.09 1.48
CA ARG A 84 -6.16 -0.98 2.47
C ARG A 84 -5.82 -0.39 3.82
N HIS A 85 -6.57 -0.82 4.83
CA HIS A 85 -6.44 -0.32 6.20
C HIS A 85 -6.63 -1.40 7.25
N VAL A 86 -5.95 -1.23 8.37
CA VAL A 86 -6.17 -1.98 9.62
C VAL A 86 -6.00 -1.02 10.80
N ALA A 87 -6.34 -1.41 12.02
CA ALA A 87 -6.06 -0.57 13.19
C ALA A 87 -4.55 -0.30 13.32
N ALA A 88 -4.18 0.84 13.91
CA ALA A 88 -2.78 1.28 13.97
C ALA A 88 -1.83 0.34 14.75
N ASP A 89 -2.38 -0.50 15.63
CA ASP A 89 -1.64 -1.55 16.36
C ASP A 89 -1.56 -2.88 15.60
N GLY A 90 -2.11 -2.94 14.38
CA GLY A 90 -2.16 -4.12 13.54
C GLY A 90 -3.21 -5.15 13.94
N ARG A 91 -4.06 -4.83 14.91
CA ARG A 91 -5.10 -5.74 15.40
C ARG A 91 -6.45 -5.40 14.78
N GLY A 92 -7.33 -6.39 14.73
CA GLY A 92 -8.69 -6.23 14.22
C GLY A 92 -8.82 -6.48 12.72
N GLU A 93 -10.01 -6.19 12.20
CA GLU A 93 -10.38 -6.51 10.83
C GLU A 93 -9.68 -5.60 9.82
N GLU A 94 -9.10 -6.22 8.81
CA GLU A 94 -8.52 -5.53 7.68
C GLU A 94 -9.62 -5.16 6.69
N ARG A 95 -9.59 -3.93 6.19
CA ARG A 95 -10.48 -3.45 5.14
C ARG A 95 -9.69 -3.22 3.85
N LEU A 96 -10.04 -3.96 2.80
CA LEU A 96 -9.53 -3.81 1.44
C LEU A 96 -10.67 -3.34 0.53
N GLU A 97 -10.42 -2.28 -0.23
CA GLU A 97 -11.33 -1.75 -1.24
C GLU A 97 -10.55 -1.44 -2.52
N LEU A 98 -11.10 -1.82 -3.66
CA LEU A 98 -10.54 -1.55 -4.98
C LEU A 98 -11.50 -0.64 -5.74
N PHE A 99 -10.96 0.36 -6.44
CA PHE A 99 -11.75 1.28 -7.26
C PHE A 99 -11.19 1.35 -8.67
N GLY A 100 -12.08 1.35 -9.66
CA GLY A 100 -11.75 1.58 -11.05
C GLY A 100 -11.52 3.07 -11.37
N PRO A 101 -11.28 3.41 -12.66
CA PRO A 101 -11.06 4.79 -13.10
C PRO A 101 -12.22 5.75 -12.80
N ASP A 102 -13.45 5.24 -12.71
CA ASP A 102 -14.66 6.01 -12.44
C ASP A 102 -14.94 6.20 -10.94
N GLY A 103 -14.05 5.71 -10.08
CA GLY A 103 -14.18 5.78 -8.63
C GLY A 103 -15.30 4.90 -8.07
N ARG A 104 -15.91 4.04 -8.89
CA ARG A 104 -16.85 3.02 -8.43
C ARG A 104 -16.06 1.80 -7.99
N GLY A 105 -16.66 1.00 -7.09
CA GLY A 105 -16.07 -0.26 -6.66
C GLY A 105 -15.65 -1.06 -7.89
N ALA A 106 -14.41 -1.55 -7.91
CA ALA A 106 -13.85 -2.23 -9.07
C ALA A 106 -14.60 -3.56 -9.26
N GLY A 107 -15.68 -3.55 -10.06
CA GLY A 107 -16.69 -4.61 -10.07
C GLY A 107 -16.11 -6.02 -10.24
N GLU A 108 -15.33 -6.23 -11.29
CA GLU A 108 -14.69 -7.53 -11.63
C GLU A 108 -13.18 -7.58 -11.35
N VAL A 109 -12.54 -6.43 -11.07
CA VAL A 109 -11.09 -6.40 -10.82
C VAL A 109 -10.84 -6.87 -9.41
N THR A 110 -10.17 -8.02 -9.30
CA THR A 110 -9.71 -8.55 -8.02
C THR A 110 -8.25 -8.17 -7.82
N LEU A 111 -7.83 -8.14 -6.56
CA LEU A 111 -6.41 -7.94 -6.29
C LEU A 111 -5.57 -9.09 -6.83
N SER A 112 -6.11 -10.32 -6.81
CA SER A 112 -5.48 -11.50 -7.39
C SER A 112 -5.30 -11.39 -8.90
N SER A 113 -6.27 -10.83 -9.63
CA SER A 113 -6.10 -10.61 -11.08
C SER A 113 -5.04 -9.53 -11.36
N LEU A 114 -5.02 -8.45 -10.58
CA LEU A 114 -4.01 -7.40 -10.67
C LEU A 114 -2.58 -7.92 -10.41
N LEU A 115 -2.43 -8.84 -9.47
CA LEU A 115 -1.15 -9.48 -9.13
C LEU A 115 -0.72 -10.55 -10.14
N ALA A 116 -1.60 -10.97 -11.06
CA ALA A 116 -1.31 -11.96 -12.10
C ALA A 116 -0.68 -13.27 -11.55
N GLY A 117 -1.14 -13.73 -10.39
CA GLY A 117 -0.65 -14.94 -9.74
C GLY A 117 0.68 -14.78 -8.99
N VAL A 118 1.23 -13.58 -8.88
CA VAL A 118 2.43 -13.30 -8.09
C VAL A 118 2.07 -13.24 -6.61
N ASP A 119 2.65 -14.15 -5.82
CA ASP A 119 2.55 -14.16 -4.36
C ASP A 119 3.68 -13.33 -3.70
N GLU A 120 3.73 -13.33 -2.37
CA GLU A 120 4.70 -12.56 -1.59
C GLU A 120 5.99 -13.34 -1.23
N ALA A 121 6.15 -14.59 -1.71
CA ALA A 121 7.11 -15.57 -1.17
C ALA A 121 8.54 -15.04 -0.98
#